data_AF-A0A7Y8VR67-F1
#
_entry.id   AF-A0A7Y8VR67-F1
#
_cell.length_a   1.000
_cell.length_b   1.000
_cell.length_c   1.000
_cell.angle_alpha   90.00
_cell.angle_beta   90.00
_cell.angle_gamma   90.00
#
_symmetry.space_group_name_H-M   'P 1'
#
loop_
_entity.id
_entity.type
_entity.pdbx_description
1 polymer ?
#
loop_
_entity_poly.entity_id
_entity_poly.type
_entity_poly.pdbx_seq_one_letter_code
_entity_poly.pdbx_strand_id
1 'polypeptide(L)'
;MINDELKYIANHYGKEHQLEKCKEELGELIEAIDSLDERAIIEEIADVEIMTEQLKQLMCTDRVVELYKDYKIARQLRRIAEEQSHECDN
;
A
#
# COMPACT_ATOMS: atom_id res chain seq x y z
N MET A 1 16.75 5.79 4.35
CA MET A 1 16.30 6.39 5.63
C MET A 1 14.80 6.38 5.61
N ILE A 2 14.19 5.33 6.15
CA ILE A 2 12.79 5.36 6.56
C ILE A 2 12.79 5.61 8.06
N ASN A 3 11.88 6.48 8.44
CA ASN A 3 12.06 7.61 9.33
C ASN A 3 11.99 7.19 10.81
N ASP A 4 13.01 7.53 11.62
CA ASP A 4 12.97 7.26 13.06
C ASP A 4 11.72 7.88 13.72
N GLU A 5 11.17 8.93 13.12
CA GLU A 5 9.89 9.54 13.49
C GLU A 5 8.70 8.60 13.27
N LEU A 6 8.63 7.89 12.13
CA LEU A 6 7.54 6.93 11.86
C LEU A 6 7.58 5.75 12.83
N LYS A 7 8.79 5.28 13.16
CA LYS A 7 8.96 4.25 14.20
C LYS A 7 8.55 4.77 15.57
N TYR A 8 8.90 6.03 15.88
CA TYR A 8 8.50 6.65 17.13
C TYR A 8 6.97 6.78 17.24
N ILE A 9 6.30 7.25 16.18
CA ILE A 9 4.84 7.34 16.11
C ILE A 9 4.19 5.95 16.26
N ALA A 10 4.65 4.98 15.48
CA ALA A 10 4.13 3.62 15.52
C ALA A 10 4.25 2.99 16.92
N ASN A 11 5.41 3.15 17.57
CA ASN A 11 5.65 2.62 18.91
C ASN A 11 4.87 3.37 19.99
N HIS A 12 4.63 4.67 19.82
CA HIS A 12 3.86 5.48 20.77
C HIS A 12 2.40 5.02 20.85
N TYR A 13 1.76 4.83 19.70
CA TYR A 13 0.34 4.45 19.63
C TYR A 13 0.09 2.94 19.70
N GLY A 14 1.06 2.13 19.25
CA GLY A 14 0.98 0.68 19.28
C GLY A 14 0.12 0.07 18.16
N LYS A 15 0.25 -1.25 18.02
CA LYS A 15 -0.26 -2.00 16.87
C LYS A 15 -1.78 -1.95 16.70
N GLU A 16 -2.56 -2.13 17.77
CA GLU A 16 -4.03 -2.16 17.65
C GLU A 16 -4.58 -0.82 17.19
N HIS A 17 -4.08 0.28 17.76
CA HIS A 17 -4.49 1.62 17.35
C HIS A 17 -4.11 1.91 15.90
N GLN A 18 -2.86 1.60 15.52
CA GLN A 18 -2.40 1.83 14.15
C GLN A 18 -3.12 0.95 13.11
N LEU A 19 -3.62 -0.23 13.50
CA LEU A 19 -4.47 -1.04 12.62
C LEU A 19 -5.83 -0.38 12.35
N GLU A 20 -6.47 0.20 13.37
CA GLU A 20 -7.72 0.93 13.17
C GLU A 20 -7.48 2.21 12.37
N LYS A 21 -6.42 2.96 12.69
CA LYS A 21 -6.07 4.17 11.94
C LYS A 21 -5.80 3.87 10.46
N CYS A 22 -5.11 2.77 10.16
CA CYS A 22 -4.90 2.33 8.78
C CYS A 22 -6.21 2.02 8.04
N LYS A 23 -7.26 1.55 8.73
CA LYS A 23 -8.57 1.33 8.10
C LYS A 23 -9.28 2.65 7.78
N GLU A 24 -9.11 3.66 8.64
CA GLU A 24 -9.65 5.01 8.41
C GLU A 24 -9.05 5.61 7.13
N GLU A 25 -7.72 5.66 7.01
CA GLU A 25 -7.05 6.23 5.82
C GLU A 25 -7.40 5.45 4.53
N LEU A 26 -7.58 4.12 4.64
CA LEU A 26 -8.03 3.31 3.50
C LEU A 26 -9.47 3.67 3.08
N GLY A 27 -10.32 4.04 4.04
CA GLY A 27 -11.68 4.53 3.78
C GLY A 27 -11.67 5.91 3.13
N GLU A 28 -10.86 6.82 3.65
CA GLU A 28 -10.68 8.18 3.10
C GLU A 28 -10.14 8.12 1.67
N LEU A 29 -9.19 7.23 1.38
CA LEU A 29 -8.72 6.99 0.01
C LEU A 29 -9.82 6.45 -0.92
N ILE A 30 -10.70 5.58 -0.43
CA ILE A 30 -11.85 5.11 -1.23
C ILE A 30 -12.77 6.27 -1.57
N GLU A 31 -13.13 7.10 -0.58
CA GLU A 31 -13.99 8.27 -0.79
C GLU A 31 -13.36 9.27 -1.77
N ALA A 32 -12.04 9.51 -1.65
CA ALA A 32 -11.30 10.37 -2.56
C ALA A 32 -11.32 9.83 -4.00
N ILE A 33 -11.10 8.52 -4.20
CA ILE A 33 -11.17 7.88 -5.52
C ILE A 33 -12.59 7.99 -6.11
N ASP A 34 -13.62 7.73 -5.31
CA ASP A 34 -15.02 7.82 -5.76
C ASP A 34 -15.41 9.26 -6.13
N SER A 35 -14.81 10.25 -5.48
CA SER A 35 -15.01 11.67 -5.78
C SER A 35 -14.27 12.15 -7.04
N LEU A 36 -13.27 11.40 -7.52
CA LEU A 36 -12.34 11.78 -8.59
C LEU A 36 -11.57 13.10 -8.33
N ASP A 37 -11.46 13.53 -7.07
CA ASP A 37 -10.64 14.67 -6.68
C ASP A 37 -9.16 14.26 -6.62
N GLU A 38 -8.40 14.61 -7.65
CA GLU A 38 -6.97 14.29 -7.75
C GLU A 38 -6.16 14.77 -6.55
N ARG A 39 -6.51 15.91 -5.94
CA ARG A 39 -5.76 16.44 -4.80
C ARG A 39 -6.01 15.60 -3.55
N ALA A 40 -7.27 15.27 -3.29
CA ALA A 40 -7.63 14.39 -2.20
C ALA A 40 -6.98 13.02 -2.39
N ILE A 41 -7.03 12.45 -3.61
CA ILE A 41 -6.39 11.15 -3.90
C ILE A 41 -4.90 11.17 -3.57
N ILE A 42 -4.18 12.24 -3.91
CA ILE A 42 -2.74 12.35 -3.62
C ILE A 42 -2.48 12.39 -2.10
N GLU A 43 -3.29 13.13 -1.35
CA GLU A 43 -3.20 13.25 0.11
C GLU A 43 -3.45 11.89 0.77
N GLU A 44 -4.57 11.24 0.43
CA GLU A 44 -4.95 9.96 1.03
C GLU A 44 -4.01 8.81 0.63
N ILE A 45 -3.38 8.86 -0.55
CA ILE A 45 -2.30 7.93 -0.91
C ILE A 45 -1.12 8.09 0.06
N ALA A 46 -0.73 9.33 0.37
CA ALA A 46 0.40 9.58 1.27
C ALA A 46 0.09 9.05 2.69
N ASP A 47 -1.13 9.25 3.18
CA ASP A 47 -1.54 8.77 4.50
C ASP A 47 -1.60 7.23 4.56
N VAL A 48 -2.13 6.57 3.53
CA VAL A 48 -2.09 5.11 3.40
C VAL A 48 -0.65 4.58 3.31
N GLU A 49 0.25 5.25 2.59
CA GLU A 49 1.67 4.86 2.53
C GLU A 49 2.34 4.95 3.91
N ILE A 50 2.08 6.03 4.65
CA ILE A 50 2.58 6.21 6.03
C ILE A 50 2.06 5.09 6.93
N MET A 51 0.76 4.81 6.89
CA MET A 51 0.13 3.81 7.74
C MET A 51 0.60 2.40 7.43
N THR A 52 0.74 2.05 6.14
CA THR A 52 1.28 0.74 5.74
C THR A 52 2.76 0.58 6.13
N GLU A 53 3.55 1.65 6.10
CA GLU A 53 4.92 1.63 6.61
C GLU A 53 4.96 1.36 8.12
N GLN A 54 4.15 2.07 8.92
CA GLN A 54 4.07 1.82 10.35
C GLN A 54 3.64 0.39 10.69
N LEU A 55 2.68 -0.18 9.94
CA LEU A 55 2.26 -1.58 10.12
C LEU A 55 3.37 -2.58 9.76
N LYS A 56 4.12 -2.35 8.68
CA LYS A 56 5.27 -3.20 8.32
C LYS A 56 6.30 -3.23 9.45
N GLN A 57 6.60 -2.08 10.03
CA GLN A 57 7.52 -1.96 11.17
C GLN A 57 6.98 -2.69 12.41
N LEU A 58 5.74 -2.42 12.82
CA LEU A 58 5.12 -3.02 14.01
C LEU A 58 4.94 -4.54 13.93
N MET A 59 4.84 -5.07 12.71
CA MET A 59 4.70 -6.50 12.46
C MET A 59 6.01 -7.19 12.08
N CYS A 60 7.11 -6.43 11.92
CA CYS A 60 8.39 -6.92 11.41
C CYS A 60 8.27 -7.64 10.05
N THR A 61 7.46 -7.10 9.12
CA THR A 61 7.11 -7.78 7.86
C THR A 61 7.73 -7.17 6.61
N ASP A 62 8.56 -6.13 6.72
CA ASP A 62 9.13 -5.38 5.59
C ASP A 62 9.65 -6.28 4.47
N ARG A 63 10.59 -7.17 4.79
CA ARG A 63 11.22 -8.06 3.82
C ARG A 63 10.24 -9.05 3.20
N VAL A 64 9.27 -9.52 3.97
CA VAL A 64 8.27 -10.49 3.51
C VAL A 64 7.27 -9.81 2.56
N VAL A 65 6.87 -8.57 2.87
CA VAL A 65 5.99 -7.77 2.01
C VAL A 65 6.66 -7.46 0.67
N GLU A 66 7.93 -7.07 0.67
CA GLU A 66 8.66 -6.82 -0.59
C GLU A 66 8.76 -8.09 -1.45
N LEU A 67 9.06 -9.25 -0.85
CA LEU A 67 9.05 -10.52 -1.59
C LEU A 67 7.67 -10.82 -2.21
N TYR A 68 6.59 -10.57 -1.48
CA TYR A 68 5.24 -10.74 -2.02
C TYR A 68 4.90 -9.74 -3.12
N LYS A 69 5.40 -8.50 -3.04
CA LYS A 69 5.24 -7.50 -4.10
C LYS A 69 5.92 -7.97 -5.39
N ASP A 70 7.19 -8.39 -5.32
CA ASP A 70 7.94 -8.90 -6.46
C ASP A 70 7.21 -10.05 -7.16
N TYR A 71 6.75 -11.04 -6.37
CA TYR A 71 5.98 -12.18 -6.88
C TYR A 71 4.68 -11.73 -7.57
N LYS A 72 3.93 -10.81 -6.95
CA LYS A 72 2.67 -10.31 -7.52
C LYS A 72 2.90 -9.52 -8.81
N ILE A 73 3.94 -8.70 -8.88
CA ILE A 73 4.32 -7.94 -10.08
C ILE A 73 4.68 -8.89 -11.21
N ALA A 74 5.61 -9.83 -10.96
CA ALA A 74 6.02 -10.83 -11.95
C ALA A 74 4.83 -11.63 -12.50
N ARG A 75 3.87 -11.97 -11.63
CA ARG A 75 2.62 -12.65 -12.03
C ARG A 75 1.75 -11.80 -12.93
N GLN A 76 1.59 -10.50 -12.66
CA GLN A 76 0.77 -9.62 -13.51
C GLN A 76 1.44 -9.36 -14.87
N LEU A 77 2.77 -9.18 -14.89
CA LEU A 77 3.52 -9.04 -16.15
C LEU A 77 3.36 -10.27 -17.05
N ARG A 78 3.33 -11.47 -16.48
CA ARG A 78 3.08 -12.71 -17.24
C ARG A 78 1.69 -12.71 -17.89
N ARG A 79 0.65 -12.29 -17.17
CA ARG A 79 -0.72 -12.23 -17.70
C ARG A 79 -0.84 -11.26 -18.87
N ILE A 80 -0.24 -10.07 -18.74
CA ILE A 80 -0.18 -9.08 -19.82
C ILE A 80 0.51 -9.68 -21.06
N ALA A 81 1.61 -10.41 -20.88
CA ALA A 81 2.31 -11.06 -22.00
C ALA A 81 1.46 -12.16 -22.67
N GLU A 82 0.73 -12.96 -21.88
CA GLU A 82 -0.20 -13.97 -22.37
C GLU A 82 -1.35 -13.33 -23.17
N GLU A 83 -1.97 -12.26 -22.65
CA GLU A 83 -3.01 -11.48 -23.35
C GLU A 83 -2.54 -10.95 -24.71
N GLN A 84 -1.34 -10.35 -24.76
CA GLN A 84 -0.76 -9.82 -25.99
C GLN A 84 -0.41 -10.91 -27.02
N SER A 85 0.01 -12.08 -26.55
CA SER A 85 0.32 -13.20 -27.45
C SER A 85 -0.93 -13.76 -28.14
N HIS A 86 -2.07 -13.80 -27.43
CA HIS A 86 -3.35 -14.27 -27.98
C HIS A 86 -4.02 -13.26 -28.93
N GLU A 87 -3.73 -11.97 -28.81
CA GLU A 87 -4.18 -10.95 -29.77
C GLU A 87 -3.43 -11.03 -31.11
N CYS A 88 -2.20 -11.55 -31.14
CA CYS A 88 -1.41 -11.68 -32.37
C CYS A 88 -1.76 -12.95 -33.19
N ASP A 89 -2.42 -13.92 -32.56
CA ASP A 89 -2.80 -15.21 -33.17
C ASP A 89 -4.24 -15.23 -33.74
N ASN A 90 -4.99 -14.12 -33.62
CA ASN A 90 -6.35 -13.93 -34.17
C ASN A 90 -6.36 -12.90 -35.31
#